data_AF-A0A9D6MCP4-F1
#
_entry.id   AF-A0A9D6MCP4-F1
#
_cell.length_a   1.000
_cell.length_b   1.000
_cell.length_c   1.000
_cell.angle_alpha   90.00
_cell.angle_beta   90.00
_cell.angle_gamma   90.00
#
_symmetry.space_group_name_H-M   'P 1'
#
loop_
_entity.id
_entity.type
_entity.pdbx_description
1 polymer ?
#
loop_
_entity_poly.entity_id
_entity_poly.type
_entity_poly.pdbx_seq_one_letter_code
_entity_poly.pdbx_strand_id
1 'polypeptide(L)'
;METYRLQKTGSRKIKLERGNGELEPAQLKPTYAQLPEDIEPLSRILQDLNERFGTNFTEQDRVFIEQLEAKLAEDAALDASVRVNTPDNARLTFDHVVNDRVQELIDTNFKFYKQITDDDDFAQAFFNWLFERYLQQRRGGSQSEAGTAFT
;
A
#
# COMPACT_ATOMS: atom_id res chain seq x y z
N MET A 1 2.68 -32.52 11.32
CA MET A 1 3.63 -32.47 10.19
C MET A 1 2.88 -32.89 8.95
N GLU A 2 2.56 -31.94 8.07
CA GLU A 2 1.72 -32.17 6.89
C GLU A 2 2.58 -32.55 5.69
N THR A 3 2.27 -33.68 5.06
CA THR A 3 3.07 -34.28 3.98
C THR A 3 2.56 -33.79 2.62
N TYR A 4 3.37 -33.03 1.89
CA TYR A 4 3.06 -32.67 0.50
C TYR A 4 3.12 -33.90 -0.42
N ARG A 5 2.09 -34.07 -1.24
CA ARG A 5 1.99 -35.16 -2.21
C ARG A 5 2.02 -34.60 -3.63
N LEU A 6 3.05 -34.94 -4.40
CA LEU A 6 3.18 -34.55 -5.81
C LEU A 6 2.16 -35.30 -6.68
N GLN A 7 1.38 -34.56 -7.45
CA GLN A 7 0.46 -35.05 -8.49
C GLN A 7 1.10 -34.85 -9.87
N LYS A 8 1.19 -35.92 -10.66
CA LYS A 8 1.79 -35.90 -12.01
C LYS A 8 0.80 -35.32 -13.02
N THR A 9 1.06 -34.11 -13.52
CA THR A 9 0.14 -33.35 -14.41
C THR A 9 0.19 -33.75 -15.89
N GLY A 10 0.95 -34.78 -16.26
CA GLY A 10 0.89 -35.36 -17.61
C GLY A 10 2.17 -36.08 -18.02
N SER A 11 2.02 -37.08 -18.89
CA SER A 11 3.14 -37.71 -19.59
C SER A 11 2.95 -37.50 -21.10
N ARG A 12 3.85 -36.77 -21.74
CA ARG A 12 3.85 -36.58 -23.19
C ARG A 12 4.94 -37.45 -23.82
N LYS A 13 4.58 -38.24 -24.84
CA LYS A 13 5.56 -38.92 -25.70
C LYS A 13 6.07 -37.89 -26.71
N ILE A 14 7.34 -37.52 -26.58
CA ILE A 14 8.03 -36.66 -27.54
C ILE A 14 8.63 -37.60 -28.59
N LYS A 15 8.17 -37.50 -29.84
CA LYS A 15 8.75 -38.23 -30.96
C LYS A 15 9.90 -37.37 -31.48
N LEU A 16 11.13 -37.87 -31.33
CA LEU A 16 12.33 -37.21 -31.86
C LEU A 16 12.51 -37.65 -33.32
N GLU A 17 12.30 -36.73 -34.25
CA GLU A 17 12.69 -36.90 -35.66
C GLU A 17 14.23 -36.86 -35.73
N ARG A 18 14.86 -37.84 -36.39
CA ARG A 18 16.32 -37.88 -36.55
C ARG A 18 16.75 -37.09 -37.78
N GLY A 19 17.42 -35.97 -37.55
CA GLY A 19 18.14 -35.16 -38.54
C GLY A 19 18.82 -33.97 -37.87
N ASN A 20 19.90 -33.46 -38.46
CA ASN A 20 20.53 -32.21 -38.02
C ASN A 20 19.59 -31.05 -38.41
N GLY A 21 18.71 -30.65 -37.49
CA GLY A 21 17.90 -29.45 -37.64
C GLY A 21 18.66 -28.26 -37.07
N GLU A 22 18.93 -27.27 -37.91
CA GLU A 22 19.41 -25.97 -37.44
C GLU A 22 18.27 -25.29 -36.68
N LEU A 23 18.49 -25.00 -35.40
CA LEU A 23 17.53 -24.27 -34.58
C LEU A 23 17.64 -22.78 -34.94
N GLU A 24 16.61 -22.26 -35.59
CA GLU A 24 16.44 -20.82 -35.76
C GLU A 24 16.60 -20.12 -34.39
N PRO A 25 17.40 -19.04 -34.29
CA PRO A 25 17.56 -18.32 -33.04
C PRO A 25 16.19 -17.90 -32.53
N ALA A 26 15.93 -18.16 -31.25
CA ALA A 26 14.65 -17.85 -30.63
C ALA A 26 14.34 -16.37 -30.85
N GLN A 27 13.34 -16.09 -31.71
CA GLN A 27 12.76 -14.77 -31.78
C GLN A 27 12.15 -14.52 -30.40
N LEU A 28 12.72 -13.56 -29.66
CA LEU A 28 12.06 -13.01 -28.49
C LEU A 28 10.72 -12.46 -28.99
N LYS A 29 9.66 -13.24 -28.82
CA LYS A 29 8.32 -12.69 -28.83
C LYS A 29 8.36 -11.56 -27.80
N PRO A 30 7.99 -10.31 -28.16
CA PRO A 30 7.71 -9.31 -27.17
C PRO A 30 6.40 -9.74 -26.51
N THR A 31 6.47 -10.73 -25.62
CA THR A 31 5.48 -10.90 -24.57
C THR A 31 5.79 -9.85 -23.52
N TYR A 32 5.80 -8.57 -23.92
CA TYR A 32 5.36 -7.53 -23.01
C TYR A 32 3.84 -7.72 -22.92
N ALA A 33 3.41 -8.79 -22.24
CA ALA A 33 2.41 -8.55 -21.23
C ALA A 33 3.09 -7.47 -20.39
N GLN A 34 2.59 -6.23 -20.49
CA GLN A 34 3.02 -5.19 -19.58
C GLN A 34 3.06 -5.88 -18.23
N LEU A 35 4.27 -6.05 -17.67
CA LEU A 35 4.37 -6.35 -16.26
C LEU A 35 3.43 -5.31 -15.66
N PRO A 36 2.34 -5.72 -14.98
CA PRO A 36 1.56 -4.71 -14.28
C PRO A 36 2.61 -3.93 -13.55
N GLU A 37 2.62 -2.61 -13.76
CA GLU A 37 3.52 -1.68 -13.08
C GLU A 37 3.64 -2.17 -11.64
N ASP A 38 4.79 -1.98 -11.01
CA ASP A 38 5.06 -2.49 -9.66
C ASP A 38 4.10 -1.78 -8.66
N ILE A 39 2.82 -2.15 -8.72
CA ILE A 39 1.72 -1.61 -7.96
C ILE A 39 1.98 -2.22 -6.60
N GLU A 40 2.34 -1.34 -5.68
CA GLU A 40 2.60 -1.70 -4.30
C GLU A 40 1.43 -2.54 -3.74
N PRO A 41 1.71 -3.53 -2.87
CA PRO A 41 0.71 -4.50 -2.43
C PRO A 41 -0.60 -3.88 -1.94
N LEU A 42 -0.52 -2.73 -1.24
CA LEU A 42 -1.68 -1.99 -0.75
C LEU A 42 -2.50 -1.33 -1.87
N SER A 43 -1.84 -0.78 -2.90
CA SER A 43 -2.52 -0.17 -4.04
C SER A 43 -3.32 -1.21 -4.84
N ARG A 44 -2.85 -2.47 -4.90
CA ARG A 44 -3.65 -3.58 -5.45
C ARG A 44 -4.87 -3.92 -4.60
N ILE A 45 -4.72 -3.96 -3.27
CA ILE A 45 -5.84 -4.21 -2.35
C ILE A 45 -6.92 -3.13 -2.50
N LEU A 46 -6.51 -1.86 -2.62
CA LEU A 46 -7.44 -0.76 -2.85
C LEU A 46 -8.20 -0.90 -4.17
N GLN A 47 -7.50 -1.27 -5.24
CA GLN A 47 -8.13 -1.54 -6.53
C GLN A 47 -9.17 -2.67 -6.42
N ASP A 48 -8.81 -3.79 -5.79
CA ASP A 48 -9.71 -4.92 -5.57
C ASP A 48 -10.95 -4.53 -4.76
N LEU A 49 -10.78 -3.69 -3.73
CA LEU A 49 -11.90 -3.18 -2.92
C LEU A 49 -12.82 -2.28 -3.75
N ASN A 50 -12.26 -1.37 -4.54
CA ASN A 50 -13.01 -0.51 -5.45
C ASN A 50 -13.82 -1.30 -6.47
N GLU A 51 -13.21 -2.31 -7.09
CA GLU A 51 -13.87 -3.16 -8.07
C GLU A 51 -14.99 -4.02 -7.45
N ARG A 52 -14.77 -4.56 -6.25
CA ARG A 52 -15.75 -5.45 -5.59
C ARG A 52 -16.92 -4.70 -4.97
N PHE A 53 -16.68 -3.51 -4.41
CA PHE A 53 -17.65 -2.80 -3.60
C PHE A 53 -18.11 -1.46 -4.21
N GLY A 54 -17.57 -1.07 -5.37
CA GLY A 54 -17.90 0.20 -6.02
C GLY A 54 -17.39 1.41 -5.24
N THR A 55 -16.33 1.25 -4.46
CA THR A 55 -15.70 2.34 -3.70
C THR A 55 -14.76 3.16 -4.57
N ASN A 56 -14.39 4.35 -4.09
CA ASN A 56 -13.46 5.27 -4.76
C ASN A 56 -12.23 5.52 -3.90
N PHE A 57 -11.67 4.48 -3.28
CA PHE A 57 -10.41 4.62 -2.54
C PHE A 57 -9.28 4.99 -3.50
N THR A 58 -8.49 5.96 -3.09
CA THR A 58 -7.37 6.53 -3.84
C THR A 58 -6.05 6.24 -3.11
N GLU A 59 -4.93 6.62 -3.71
CA GLU A 59 -3.64 6.54 -3.01
C GLU A 59 -3.60 7.39 -1.73
N GLN A 60 -4.46 8.40 -1.57
CA GLN A 60 -4.55 9.16 -0.33
C GLN A 60 -5.13 8.31 0.81
N ASP A 61 -6.06 7.41 0.48
CA ASP A 61 -6.67 6.48 1.43
C ASP A 61 -5.71 5.34 1.83
N ARG A 62 -4.67 5.10 1.03
CA ARG A 62 -3.61 4.15 1.37
C ARG A 62 -2.93 4.51 2.68
N VAL A 63 -2.65 5.79 2.90
CA VAL A 63 -1.98 6.26 4.12
C VAL A 63 -2.83 5.95 5.36
N PHE A 64 -4.16 6.00 5.25
CA PHE A 64 -5.05 5.60 6.34
C PHE A 64 -4.90 4.11 6.66
N ILE A 65 -4.85 3.26 5.65
CA ILE A 65 -4.67 1.81 5.83
C ILE A 65 -3.30 1.50 6.43
N GLU A 66 -2.23 2.15 5.97
CA GLU A 66 -0.89 1.98 6.53
C GLU A 66 -0.82 2.36 8.01
N GLN A 67 -1.47 3.47 8.39
CA GLN A 67 -1.56 3.88 9.79
C GLN A 67 -2.39 2.89 10.63
N LEU A 68 -3.47 2.36 10.07
CA LEU A 68 -4.28 1.34 10.74
C LEU A 68 -3.49 0.05 10.96
N GLU A 69 -2.79 -0.46 9.93
CA GLU A 69 -1.94 -1.64 10.04
C GLU A 69 -0.83 -1.45 11.09
N ALA A 70 -0.17 -0.29 11.10
CA ALA A 70 0.83 0.03 12.12
C ALA A 70 0.25 -0.03 13.54
N LYS A 71 -0.93 0.57 13.76
CA LYS A 71 -1.62 0.52 15.06
C LYS A 71 -2.04 -0.89 15.47
N LEU A 72 -2.48 -1.71 14.53
CA LEU A 72 -2.83 -3.11 14.79
C LEU A 72 -1.61 -3.94 15.15
N ALA A 73 -0.47 -3.71 14.49
CA ALA A 73 0.78 -4.39 14.78
C ALA A 73 1.34 -4.06 16.18
N GLU A 74 1.03 -2.88 16.70
CA GLU A 74 1.39 -2.44 18.05
C GLU A 74 0.44 -2.97 19.15
N ASP A 75 -0.69 -3.58 18.78
CA ASP A 75 -1.70 -4.04 19.74
C ASP A 75 -1.33 -5.39 20.38
N ALA A 76 -0.87 -5.33 21.63
CA ALA A 76 -0.47 -6.51 22.39
C ALA A 76 -1.63 -7.48 22.69
N ALA A 77 -2.87 -7.00 22.78
CA ALA A 77 -4.03 -7.85 23.02
C ALA A 77 -4.38 -8.67 21.77
N LEU A 78 -4.22 -8.05 20.59
CA LEU A 78 -4.36 -8.74 19.32
C LEU A 78 -3.28 -9.81 19.13
N ASP A 79 -2.00 -9.48 19.35
CA ASP A 79 -0.89 -10.46 19.26
C ASP A 79 -1.10 -11.63 20.24
N ALA A 80 -1.47 -11.35 21.49
CA ALA A 80 -1.76 -12.39 22.47
C ALA A 80 -2.94 -13.27 22.05
N SER A 81 -4.01 -12.67 21.52
CA SER A 81 -5.19 -13.41 21.07
C SER A 81 -4.87 -14.34 19.91
N VAL A 82 -4.11 -13.88 18.91
CA VAL A 82 -3.71 -14.70 17.77
C VAL A 82 -2.81 -15.87 18.19
N ARG A 83 -1.96 -15.68 19.21
CA ARG A 83 -1.06 -16.74 19.72
C ARG A 83 -1.76 -17.81 20.53
N VAL A 84 -2.80 -17.45 21.28
CA VAL A 84 -3.40 -18.33 22.30
C VAL A 84 -4.72 -18.95 21.86
N ASN A 85 -5.49 -18.24 21.02
CA ASN A 85 -6.85 -18.64 20.66
C ASN A 85 -6.93 -19.40 19.33
N THR A 86 -8.05 -20.10 19.11
CA THR A 86 -8.41 -20.64 17.79
C THR A 86 -8.66 -19.50 16.79
N PRO A 87 -8.55 -19.75 15.47
CA PRO A 87 -8.77 -18.72 14.44
C PRO A 87 -10.10 -17.97 14.59
N ASP A 88 -11.19 -18.66 14.91
CA ASP A 88 -12.51 -18.02 15.08
C ASP A 88 -12.54 -17.06 16.28
N ASN A 89 -11.94 -17.44 17.40
CA ASN A 89 -11.87 -16.58 18.59
C ASN A 89 -10.89 -15.42 18.38
N ALA A 90 -9.77 -15.66 17.71
CA ALA A 90 -8.83 -14.61 17.34
C ALA A 90 -9.47 -13.61 16.38
N ARG A 91 -10.35 -14.07 15.49
CA ARG A 91 -11.12 -13.20 14.57
C ARG A 91 -12.05 -12.25 15.31
N LEU A 92 -12.73 -12.71 16.36
CA LEU A 92 -13.58 -11.84 17.19
C LEU A 92 -12.78 -10.71 17.83
N THR A 93 -11.61 -11.03 18.40
CA THR A 93 -10.71 -10.01 18.97
C THR A 93 -10.20 -9.06 17.88
N PHE A 94 -9.81 -9.59 16.71
CA PHE A 94 -9.38 -8.78 15.57
C PHE A 94 -10.45 -7.78 15.15
N ASP A 95 -11.69 -8.24 14.95
CA ASP A 95 -12.79 -7.37 14.52
C ASP A 95 -13.07 -6.26 15.55
N HIS A 96 -12.97 -6.56 16.85
CA HIS A 96 -13.08 -5.55 17.91
C HIS A 96 -11.94 -4.52 17.84
N VAL A 97 -10.70 -4.98 17.85
CA VAL A 97 -9.52 -4.10 17.86
C VAL A 97 -9.49 -3.22 16.61
N VAL A 98 -9.80 -3.77 15.43
CA VAL A 98 -9.85 -2.99 14.19
C VAL A 98 -10.87 -1.86 14.26
N ASN A 99 -12.08 -2.12 14.75
CA ASN A 99 -13.10 -1.09 14.90
C ASN A 99 -12.64 0.01 15.86
N ASP A 100 -12.05 -0.36 16.99
CA ASP A 100 -11.54 0.60 17.97
C ASP A 100 -10.43 1.48 17.36
N ARG A 101 -9.47 0.88 16.62
CA ARG A 101 -8.39 1.63 15.97
C ARG A 101 -8.88 2.54 14.85
N VAL A 102 -9.86 2.10 14.06
CA VAL A 102 -10.50 2.94 13.05
C VAL A 102 -11.17 4.15 13.70
N GLN A 103 -11.91 3.94 14.80
CA GLN A 103 -12.55 5.02 15.52
C GLN A 103 -11.53 6.01 16.10
N GLU A 104 -10.44 5.53 16.71
CA GLU A 104 -9.37 6.39 17.23
C GLU A 104 -8.73 7.27 16.16
N LEU A 105 -8.49 6.73 14.96
CA LEU A 105 -7.94 7.48 13.83
C LEU A 105 -8.90 8.60 13.38
N ILE A 106 -10.19 8.28 13.24
CA ILE A 106 -11.22 9.26 12.87
C ILE A 106 -11.34 10.34 13.94
N ASP A 107 -11.41 9.95 15.21
CA ASP A 107 -11.51 10.89 16.34
C ASP A 107 -10.30 11.82 16.41
N THR A 108 -9.11 11.31 16.14
CA THR A 108 -7.87 12.12 16.10
C THR A 108 -7.92 13.13 14.97
N ASN A 109 -8.30 12.70 13.76
CA ASN A 109 -8.44 13.58 12.61
C ASN A 109 -9.53 14.64 12.82
N PHE A 110 -10.65 14.22 13.42
CA PHE A 110 -11.77 15.12 13.71
C PHE A 110 -11.42 16.14 14.80
N LYS A 111 -10.69 15.75 15.85
CA LYS A 111 -10.17 16.68 16.86
C LYS A 111 -9.28 17.75 16.24
N PHE A 112 -8.40 17.35 15.32
CA PHE A 112 -7.53 18.30 14.62
C PHE A 112 -8.34 19.27 13.74
N TYR A 113 -9.29 18.76 12.96
CA TYR A 113 -10.21 19.59 12.19
C TYR A 113 -10.95 20.59 13.09
N LYS A 114 -11.50 20.11 14.23
CA LYS A 114 -12.20 20.95 15.19
C LYS A 114 -11.31 22.04 15.77
N GLN A 115 -10.04 21.73 16.09
CA GLN A 115 -9.09 22.74 16.57
C GLN A 115 -8.87 23.86 15.54
N ILE A 116 -8.88 23.53 14.24
CA ILE A 116 -8.76 24.53 13.18
C ILE A 116 -10.06 25.35 13.04
N THR A 117 -11.23 24.75 13.22
CA THR A 117 -12.51 25.44 12.99
C THR A 117 -13.03 26.23 14.17
N ASP A 118 -12.73 25.80 15.40
CA ASP A 118 -13.33 26.34 16.61
C ASP A 118 -12.39 27.33 17.34
N ASP A 119 -11.10 27.35 16.99
CA ASP A 119 -10.08 28.22 17.58
C ASP A 119 -9.42 29.08 16.49
N ASP A 120 -9.92 30.31 16.33
CA ASP A 120 -9.44 31.27 15.33
C ASP A 120 -7.96 31.62 15.52
N ASP A 121 -7.49 31.73 16.77
CA ASP A 121 -6.09 32.07 17.07
C ASP A 121 -5.16 30.93 16.63
N PHE A 122 -5.55 29.68 16.91
CA PHE A 122 -4.84 28.50 16.42
C PHE A 122 -4.83 28.44 14.89
N ALA A 123 -5.99 28.65 14.25
CA ALA A 123 -6.11 28.61 12.79
C ALA A 123 -5.20 29.65 12.12
N GLN A 124 -5.21 30.90 12.60
CA GLN A 124 -4.35 31.96 12.08
C GLN A 124 -2.87 31.63 12.25
N ALA A 125 -2.45 31.16 13.43
CA ALA A 125 -1.08 30.76 13.67
C ALA A 125 -0.64 29.62 12.74
N PHE A 126 -1.48 28.60 12.58
CA PHE A 126 -1.20 27.45 11.73
C PHE A 126 -1.11 27.81 10.24
N PHE A 127 -2.03 28.63 9.73
CA PHE A 127 -2.02 29.07 8.34
C PHE A 127 -0.84 30.00 8.02
N ASN A 128 -0.49 30.89 8.93
CA ASN A 128 0.70 31.74 8.78
C ASN A 128 1.98 30.89 8.70
N TRP A 129 2.10 29.89 9.59
CA TRP A 129 3.24 28.97 9.56
C TRP A 129 3.30 28.15 8.26
N LEU A 130 2.17 27.63 7.76
CA LEU A 130 2.11 26.93 6.48
C LEU A 130 2.52 27.84 5.31
N PHE A 131 2.06 29.10 5.32
CA PHE A 131 2.38 30.07 4.28
C PHE A 131 3.88 30.40 4.25
N GLU A 132 4.49 30.62 5.41
CA GLU A 132 5.93 30.85 5.50
C GLU A 132 6.74 29.66 4.97
N ARG A 133 6.37 28.43 5.37
CA ARG A 133 7.02 27.20 4.88
C ARG A 133 6.91 27.06 3.37
N TYR A 134 5.72 27.34 2.82
CA TYR A 134 5.49 27.30 1.37
C TYR A 134 6.38 28.31 0.61
N LEU A 135 6.51 29.53 1.13
CA LEU A 135 7.40 30.53 0.55
C LEU A 135 8.87 30.11 0.62
N GLN A 136 9.32 29.53 1.73
CA GLN A 136 10.69 29.05 1.89
C GLN A 136 11.03 27.96 0.87
N GLN A 137 10.14 26.99 0.68
CA GLN A 137 10.34 25.91 -0.30
C GLN A 137 10.48 26.45 -1.72
N ARG A 138 9.70 27.46 -2.11
CA ARG A 138 9.79 28.08 -3.43
C ARG A 138 10.99 29.01 -3.60
N ARG A 139 11.39 29.73 -2.56
CA ARG A 139 12.60 30.56 -2.57
C ARG A 139 13.88 29.73 -2.61
N GLY A 140 13.89 28.56 -1.96
CA GLY A 140 14.98 27.58 -2.04
C GLY A 140 15.12 26.95 -3.43
N GLY A 141 14.03 26.81 -4.18
CA GLY A 141 14.04 26.33 -5.57
C GLY A 141 14.64 27.34 -6.57
N SER A 142 14.47 28.64 -6.34
CA SER A 142 14.98 29.69 -7.24
C SER A 142 16.49 29.94 -7.15
N GLN A 143 17.19 29.41 -6.14
CA GLN A 143 18.66 29.52 -6.06
C GLN A 143 19.41 28.35 -6.72
N SER A 144 18.74 27.25 -7.07
CA SER A 144 19.41 26.07 -7.64
C SER A 144 19.56 26.12 -9.18
N GLU A 145 18.83 26.98 -9.89
CA GLU A 145 18.91 27.08 -11.36
C GLU A 145 19.81 28.23 -11.87
N ALA A 146 20.28 29.13 -11.00
CA ALA A 146 21.15 30.24 -11.39
C ALA A 146 22.66 29.88 -11.39
N GLY A 147 23.03 28.65 -11.01
CA GLY A 147 24.42 28.24 -10.82
C GLY A 147 25.07 27.44 -11.96
N THR A 148 24.32 27.01 -12.98
CA THR A 148 24.81 26.12 -14.05
C THR A 148 24.98 26.78 -15.41
N ALA A 149 24.74 28.08 -15.53
CA ALA A 149 24.86 28.81 -16.78
C ALA A 149 26.01 29.82 -16.78
N PHE A 150 27.23 29.42 -16.40
CA PHE A 150 28.48 30.11 -16.80
C PHE A 150 29.69 29.25 -16.44
N THR A 151 30.13 28.39 -17.38
CA THR A 151 31.53 28.02 -17.63
C THR A 151 31.63 27.53 -19.06
#